data_AF-A0A7C8YR14-F1
#
_entry.id   AF-A0A7C8YR14-F1
#
_cell.length_a   1.000
_cell.length_b   1.000
_cell.length_c   1.000
_cell.angle_alpha   90.00
_cell.angle_beta   90.00
_cell.angle_gamma   90.00
#
_symmetry.space_group_name_H-M   'P 1'
#
loop_
_entity.id
_entity.type
_entity.pdbx_description
1 polymer ?
#
loop_
_entity_poly.entity_id
_entity_poly.type
_entity_poly.pdbx_seq_one_letter_code
_entity_poly.pdbx_strand_id
1 'polypeptide(L)'
;MIQRLLVRVAGRSVSSMDKLFYTKMLELHGNNREFNDLLLFKFEKLAVATNNFHESNKLGRGGFGPVFKGKLEDGQEIAVKRLSSSSGQGLREFMNEVSLISKLQHRNLVRLLGCCVEEEEKMLVYEYMPNKSLDALLFDPSLRLYLDWKMRFNIIQGICRGLLYLHRDSRLRIIHRDLKASNVLLDEDLNPK
;
A
#
# COMPACT_ATOMS: atom_id res chain seq x y z
N MET A 1 6.72 -3.82 -5.51
CA MET A 1 5.68 -4.36 -4.60
C MET A 1 5.64 -3.55 -3.30
N ILE A 2 4.83 -2.49 -3.35
CA ILE A 2 4.35 -1.61 -2.26
C ILE A 2 5.43 -0.76 -1.57
N GLN A 3 5.75 0.31 -2.29
CA GLN A 3 6.20 1.66 -1.90
C GLN A 3 7.05 1.79 -0.64
N ARG A 4 8.33 2.12 -0.85
CA ARG A 4 9.11 2.82 0.18
C ARG A 4 8.71 4.30 0.06
N LEU A 5 8.13 4.91 1.08
CA LEU A 5 7.94 6.37 1.14
C LEU A 5 8.74 6.89 2.33
N LEU A 6 9.54 7.94 2.12
CA LEU A 6 10.30 8.59 3.19
C LEU A 6 9.95 10.08 3.20
N VAL A 7 9.41 10.55 4.33
CA VAL A 7 9.14 11.97 4.55
C VAL A 7 10.42 12.66 5.02
N ARG A 8 10.73 13.80 4.39
CA ARG A 8 11.60 14.80 5.00
C ARG A 8 10.69 15.81 5.68
N VAL A 9 10.39 15.59 6.96
CA VAL A 9 9.80 16.64 7.79
C VAL A 9 10.94 17.61 8.07
N ALA A 10 10.83 18.85 7.61
CA ALA A 10 11.77 19.89 8.02
C ALA A 10 11.66 20.04 9.55
N GLY A 11 12.68 19.56 10.29
CA GLY A 11 12.97 19.98 11.65
C GLY A 11 12.25 19.31 12.83
N ARG A 12 11.62 18.14 12.71
CA ARG A 12 11.12 17.40 13.90
C ARG A 12 11.45 15.91 13.83
N SER A 13 12.02 15.38 14.91
CA SER A 13 12.28 13.94 15.06
C SER A 13 10.96 13.18 15.18
N VAL A 14 10.89 12.05 14.47
CA VAL A 14 9.68 11.23 14.29
C VAL A 14 9.38 10.33 15.50
N SER A 15 10.31 10.19 16.46
CA SER A 15 10.31 9.10 17.45
C SER A 15 9.27 9.17 18.57
N SER A 16 8.85 10.35 19.03
CA SER A 16 7.94 10.49 20.18
C SER A 16 6.46 10.37 19.77
N MET A 17 6.15 10.76 18.53
CA MET A 17 4.79 10.77 17.99
C MET A 17 4.33 9.35 17.63
N ASP A 18 5.26 8.50 17.19
CA ASP A 18 4.99 7.12 16.80
C ASP A 18 4.50 6.25 17.97
N LYS A 19 5.04 6.43 19.17
CA LYS A 19 4.68 5.59 20.33
C LYS A 19 3.25 5.86 20.81
N LEU A 20 2.88 7.14 20.92
CA LEU A 20 1.51 7.56 21.29
C LEU A 20 0.50 7.17 20.21
N PHE A 21 0.88 7.29 18.93
CA PHE A 21 0.07 6.89 17.80
C PHE A 21 -0.20 5.38 17.78
N TYR A 22 0.83 4.56 18.05
CA TYR A 22 0.70 3.11 18.12
C TYR A 22 -0.15 2.66 19.32
N THR A 23 0.07 3.24 20.51
CA THR A 23 -0.74 2.94 21.70
C THR A 23 -2.21 3.28 21.47
N LYS A 24 -2.50 4.45 20.89
CA LYS A 24 -3.88 4.86 20.57
C LYS A 24 -4.55 3.93 19.55
N MET A 25 -3.79 3.44 18.57
CA MET A 25 -4.29 2.48 17.58
C MET A 25 -4.61 1.12 18.23
N LEU A 26 -3.78 0.63 19.16
CA LEU A 26 -4.07 -0.59 19.94
C LEU A 26 -5.32 -0.43 20.83
N GLU A 27 -5.51 0.73 21.46
CA GLU A 27 -6.71 1.04 22.27
C GLU A 27 -8.00 1.06 21.45
N LEU A 28 -7.94 1.54 20.20
CA LEU A 28 -9.08 1.61 19.30
C LEU A 28 -9.45 0.26 18.69
N HIS A 29 -8.47 -0.64 18.53
CA HIS A 29 -8.69 -1.99 18.00
C HIS A 29 -9.67 -2.81 18.85
N GLY A 30 -9.63 -2.64 20.18
CA GLY A 30 -10.58 -3.28 21.11
C GLY A 30 -12.04 -2.82 20.94
N ASN A 31 -12.30 -1.77 20.16
CA ASN A 31 -13.62 -1.14 20.03
C ASN A 31 -14.18 -1.09 18.60
N ASN A 32 -13.56 -1.75 17.60
CA ASN A 32 -13.99 -1.72 16.18
C ASN A 32 -14.18 -0.27 15.64
N ARG A 33 -13.21 0.63 15.84
CA ARG A 33 -13.30 2.05 15.42
C ARG A 33 -12.33 2.39 14.27
N GLU A 34 -12.71 3.39 13.48
CA GLU A 34 -11.84 4.02 12.47
C GLU A 34 -10.70 4.82 13.13
N PHE A 35 -9.51 4.80 12.52
CA PHE A 35 -8.35 5.56 12.98
C PHE A 35 -7.76 6.40 11.85
N ASN A 36 -7.94 7.73 11.90
CA ASN A 36 -7.59 8.64 10.80
C ASN A 36 -8.14 8.15 9.45
N ASP A 37 -9.44 7.84 9.39
CA ASP A 37 -10.15 7.32 8.21
C ASP A 37 -9.68 5.95 7.70
N LEU A 38 -8.79 5.26 8.44
CA LEU A 38 -8.40 3.87 8.17
C LEU A 38 -9.29 2.90 8.93
N LEU A 39 -9.65 1.81 8.25
CA LEU A 39 -10.32 0.67 8.84
C LEU A 39 -9.33 -0.21 9.63
N LEU A 40 -9.70 -0.56 10.86
CA LEU A 40 -9.00 -1.58 11.64
C LEU A 40 -9.65 -2.94 11.36
N PHE A 41 -8.89 -3.82 10.72
CA PHE A 41 -9.32 -5.18 10.40
C PHE A 41 -8.85 -6.15 11.49
N LYS A 42 -9.73 -7.08 11.87
CA LYS A 42 -9.33 -8.26 12.66
C LYS A 42 -8.54 -9.24 11.81
N PHE A 43 -7.62 -9.99 12.42
CA PHE A 43 -6.84 -11.01 11.73
C PHE A 43 -7.74 -12.03 11.06
N GLU A 44 -8.73 -12.54 11.78
CA GLU A 44 -9.68 -13.55 11.30
C GLU A 44 -10.38 -13.11 10.00
N LYS A 45 -10.80 -11.84 9.93
CA LYS A 45 -11.43 -11.28 8.73
C LYS A 45 -10.50 -11.31 7.52
N LEU A 46 -9.22 -10.96 7.70
CA LEU A 46 -8.22 -11.00 6.63
C LEU A 46 -7.80 -12.43 6.29
N ALA A 47 -7.76 -13.32 7.27
CA ALA A 47 -7.51 -14.75 7.06
C ALA A 47 -8.62 -15.34 6.17
N VAL A 48 -9.89 -15.15 6.51
CA VAL A 48 -11.02 -15.59 5.68
C VAL A 48 -10.95 -15.00 4.28
N ALA A 49 -10.77 -13.67 4.17
CA ALA A 49 -10.73 -12.98 2.88
C ALA A 49 -9.62 -13.49 1.95
N THR A 50 -8.49 -13.95 2.50
CA THR A 50 -7.33 -14.45 1.76
C THR A 50 -7.28 -15.98 1.66
N ASN A 51 -8.33 -16.68 2.07
CA ASN A 51 -8.35 -18.14 2.21
C ASN A 51 -7.18 -18.65 3.07
N ASN A 52 -7.06 -18.13 4.29
CA ASN A 52 -5.96 -18.39 5.22
C ASN A 52 -4.57 -18.12 4.63
N PHE A 53 -4.43 -17.02 3.88
CA PHE A 53 -3.18 -16.65 3.21
C PHE A 53 -2.63 -17.77 2.29
N HIS A 54 -3.52 -18.50 1.62
CA HIS A 54 -3.14 -19.60 0.74
C HIS A 54 -2.20 -19.13 -0.39
N GLU A 55 -1.22 -19.96 -0.76
CA GLU A 55 -0.20 -19.60 -1.76
C GLU A 55 -0.80 -19.30 -3.15
N SER A 56 -1.96 -19.87 -3.50
CA SER A 56 -2.68 -19.53 -4.75
C SER A 56 -3.15 -18.07 -4.79
N ASN A 57 -3.32 -17.42 -3.64
CA ASN A 57 -3.71 -16.02 -3.54
C ASN A 57 -2.49 -15.08 -3.46
N LYS A 58 -1.26 -15.60 -3.49
CA LYS A 58 -0.06 -14.78 -3.38
C LYS A 58 0.17 -13.98 -4.65
N LEU A 59 0.19 -12.66 -4.49
CA LEU A 59 0.53 -11.71 -5.54
C LEU A 59 2.05 -11.54 -5.68
N GLY A 60 2.79 -11.78 -4.61
CA GLY A 60 4.23 -11.95 -4.62
C GLY A 60 4.86 -11.73 -3.25
N ARG A 61 6.18 -11.55 -3.22
CA ARG A 61 6.97 -11.40 -2.00
C ARG A 61 8.09 -10.40 -2.20
N GLY A 62 8.18 -9.41 -1.31
CA GLY A 62 9.31 -8.49 -1.22
C GLY A 62 10.12 -8.69 0.06
N GLY A 63 11.12 -7.84 0.29
CA GLY A 63 11.89 -7.84 1.54
C GLY A 63 11.07 -7.56 2.81
N PHE A 64 9.83 -7.11 2.65
CA PHE A 64 8.91 -6.73 3.72
C PHE A 64 7.84 -7.78 4.03
N GLY A 65 7.86 -8.89 3.31
CA GLY A 65 6.90 -9.98 3.47
C GLY A 65 6.08 -10.26 2.22
N PRO A 66 5.21 -11.29 2.29
CA PRO A 66 4.31 -11.65 1.22
C PRO A 66 3.12 -10.69 1.09
N VAL A 67 2.61 -10.58 -0.13
CA VAL A 67 1.36 -9.87 -0.45
C VAL A 67 0.37 -10.87 -1.03
N PHE A 68 -0.85 -10.88 -0.51
CA PHE A 68 -1.93 -11.78 -0.92
C PHE A 68 -3.11 -10.99 -1.48
N LYS A 69 -3.77 -11.55 -2.49
CA LYS A 69 -5.11 -11.15 -2.91
C LYS A 69 -6.12 -11.66 -1.89
N GLY A 70 -7.09 -10.83 -1.56
CA GLY A 70 -8.26 -11.25 -0.79
C GLY A 70 -9.54 -10.68 -1.37
N LYS A 71 -10.67 -11.23 -0.92
CA LYS A 71 -12.00 -10.71 -1.21
C LYS A 71 -12.78 -10.63 0.09
N LEU A 72 -13.21 -9.41 0.44
CA LEU A 72 -14.03 -9.16 1.62
C LEU A 72 -15.46 -9.69 1.40
N GLU A 73 -16.24 -9.81 2.48
CA GLU A 73 -17.63 -10.32 2.46
C GLU A 73 -18.56 -9.49 1.57
N ASP A 74 -18.32 -8.18 1.49
CA ASP A 74 -19.03 -7.24 0.61
C ASP A 74 -18.62 -7.37 -0.87
N GLY A 75 -17.68 -8.27 -1.17
CA GLY A 75 -17.16 -8.52 -2.50
C GLY A 75 -15.97 -7.65 -2.90
N GLN A 76 -15.54 -6.70 -2.07
CA GLN A 76 -14.41 -5.84 -2.37
C GLN A 76 -13.11 -6.64 -2.46
N GLU A 77 -12.41 -6.54 -3.59
CA GLU A 77 -11.08 -7.13 -3.75
C GLU A 77 -10.00 -6.26 -3.08
N ILE A 78 -9.10 -6.90 -2.34
CA ILE A 78 -8.05 -6.25 -1.56
C ILE A 78 -6.69 -6.90 -1.78
N ALA A 79 -5.63 -6.14 -1.52
CA ALA A 79 -4.27 -6.65 -1.42
C ALA A 79 -3.77 -6.54 0.03
N VAL A 80 -3.48 -7.68 0.65
CA VAL A 80 -3.03 -7.79 2.04
C VAL A 80 -1.53 -8.03 2.08
N LYS A 81 -0.78 -7.01 2.51
CA LYS A 81 0.67 -7.10 2.75
C LYS A 81 0.90 -7.52 4.20
N ARG A 82 1.29 -8.77 4.41
CA ARG A 82 1.62 -9.32 5.74
C ARG A 82 3.08 -9.03 6.03
N LEU A 83 3.35 -8.21 7.05
CA LEU A 83 4.71 -7.79 7.35
C LEU A 83 5.45 -8.87 8.12
N SER A 84 6.74 -9.04 7.83
CA SER A 84 7.58 -10.00 8.55
C SER A 84 7.72 -9.61 10.03
N SER A 85 7.45 -10.56 10.94
CA SER A 85 7.64 -10.41 12.39
C SER A 85 9.11 -10.38 12.82
N SER A 86 10.04 -10.72 11.92
CA SER A 86 11.44 -11.00 12.23
C SER A 86 12.34 -9.77 12.48
N SER A 87 11.83 -8.54 12.60
CA SER A 87 12.69 -7.38 12.87
C SER A 87 11.98 -6.15 13.46
N GLY A 88 12.69 -5.37 14.27
CA GLY A 88 12.26 -4.02 14.70
C GLY A 88 12.11 -3.02 13.54
N GLN A 89 12.63 -3.37 12.35
CA GLN A 89 12.44 -2.62 11.12
C GLN A 89 11.00 -2.73 10.59
N GLY A 90 10.37 -3.90 10.71
CA GLY A 90 8.99 -4.12 10.24
C GLY A 90 7.96 -3.26 10.98
N LEU A 91 8.12 -3.06 12.29
CA LEU A 91 7.26 -2.14 13.05
C LEU A 91 7.45 -0.69 12.62
N ARG A 92 8.69 -0.24 12.42
CA ARG A 92 8.96 1.13 11.96
C ARG A 92 8.40 1.37 10.56
N GLU A 93 8.47 0.38 9.69
CA GLU A 93 7.92 0.45 8.33
C GLU A 93 6.40 0.46 8.34
N PHE A 94 5.78 -0.40 9.16
CA PHE A 94 4.35 -0.35 9.42
C PHE A 94 3.91 1.04 9.88
N MET A 95 4.57 1.59 10.90
CA MET A 95 4.25 2.91 11.45
C MET A 95 4.45 4.03 10.44
N ASN A 96 5.50 3.98 9.62
CA ASN A 96 5.68 4.91 8.52
C ASN A 96 4.56 4.79 7.50
N GLU A 97 4.24 3.59 7.00
CA GLU A 97 3.18 3.41 6.01
C GLU A 97 1.82 3.86 6.57
N VAL A 98 1.43 3.47 7.78
CA VAL A 98 0.17 3.90 8.40
C VAL A 98 0.13 5.41 8.66
N SER A 99 1.18 6.02 9.20
CA SER A 99 1.17 7.45 9.55
C SER A 99 1.27 8.39 8.36
N LEU A 100 1.82 7.90 7.23
CA LEU A 100 2.07 8.67 6.02
C LEU A 100 1.03 8.39 4.95
N ILE A 101 0.83 7.13 4.58
CA ILE A 101 -0.02 6.75 3.45
C ILE A 101 -1.50 6.98 3.77
N SER A 102 -1.93 6.85 5.03
CA SER A 102 -3.29 7.22 5.45
C SER A 102 -3.67 8.65 5.08
N LYS A 103 -2.69 9.56 4.99
CA LYS A 103 -2.89 10.99 4.70
C LYS A 103 -2.77 11.31 3.22
N LEU A 104 -2.50 10.30 2.38
CA LEU A 104 -2.32 10.46 0.94
C LEU A 104 -3.54 9.90 0.23
N GLN A 105 -4.25 10.79 -0.44
CA GLN A 105 -5.40 10.42 -1.27
C GLN A 105 -5.23 11.11 -2.62
N HIS A 106 -4.90 10.31 -3.62
CA HIS A 106 -4.72 10.81 -4.98
C HIS A 106 -5.07 9.70 -5.97
N ARG A 107 -5.65 10.08 -7.11
CA ARG A 107 -6.10 9.12 -8.14
C ARG A 107 -4.96 8.30 -8.76
N ASN A 108 -3.71 8.78 -8.66
CA ASN A 108 -2.50 8.10 -9.14
C ASN A 108 -1.58 7.67 -7.98
N LEU A 109 -2.16 7.31 -6.84
CA LEU A 109 -1.49 6.61 -5.74
C LEU A 109 -2.37 5.45 -5.31
N VAL A 110 -1.77 4.30 -5.02
CA VAL A 110 -2.47 3.16 -4.42
C VAL A 110 -3.01 3.54 -3.05
N ARG A 111 -4.32 3.37 -2.84
CA ARG A 111 -5.00 3.70 -1.58
C ARG A 111 -4.78 2.62 -0.51
N LEU A 112 -4.33 3.05 0.66
CA LEU A 112 -4.38 2.24 1.88
C LEU A 112 -5.82 2.29 2.43
N LEU A 113 -6.47 1.14 2.51
CA LEU A 113 -7.84 1.00 3.03
C LEU A 113 -7.86 0.83 4.55
N GLY A 114 -6.83 0.19 5.09
CA GLY A 114 -6.77 -0.09 6.51
C GLY A 114 -5.55 -0.93 6.91
N CYS A 115 -5.56 -1.36 8.16
CA CYS A 115 -4.51 -2.21 8.71
C CYS A 115 -5.07 -3.21 9.72
N CYS A 116 -4.28 -4.23 10.04
CA CYS A 116 -4.52 -5.17 11.13
C CYS A 116 -3.30 -5.18 12.05
N VAL A 117 -3.54 -5.07 13.35
CA VAL A 117 -2.52 -5.21 14.40
C VAL A 117 -3.11 -6.06 15.53
N GLU A 118 -2.85 -7.37 15.47
CA GLU A 118 -3.27 -8.33 16.49
C GLU A 118 -2.09 -9.19 16.88
N GLU A 119 -1.75 -9.19 18.17
CA GLU A 119 -0.57 -9.90 18.69
C GLU A 119 0.71 -9.55 17.89
N GLU A 120 1.34 -10.53 17.26
CA GLU A 120 2.51 -10.35 16.42
C GLU A 120 2.19 -10.02 14.96
N GLU A 121 0.93 -10.12 14.56
CA GLU A 121 0.46 -9.93 13.19
C GLU A 121 0.28 -8.44 12.87
N LYS A 122 1.01 -7.98 11.85
CA LYS A 122 0.94 -6.61 11.35
C LYS A 122 0.70 -6.66 9.85
N MET A 123 -0.43 -6.14 9.40
CA MET A 123 -0.82 -6.20 8.00
C MET A 123 -1.32 -4.85 7.51
N LEU A 124 -1.05 -4.57 6.24
CA LEU A 124 -1.56 -3.40 5.53
C LEU A 124 -2.51 -3.87 4.43
N VAL A 125 -3.67 -3.21 4.34
CA VAL A 125 -4.73 -3.57 3.41
C VAL A 125 -4.87 -2.46 2.38
N TYR A 126 -4.58 -2.80 1.12
CA TYR A 126 -4.63 -1.90 -0.02
C TYR A 126 -5.79 -2.25 -0.94
N GLU A 127 -6.21 -1.29 -1.76
CA GLU A 127 -7.02 -1.61 -2.94
C GLU A 127 -6.26 -2.58 -3.87
N TYR A 128 -6.99 -3.52 -4.46
CA TYR A 128 -6.41 -4.47 -5.41
C TYR A 128 -6.22 -3.83 -6.79
N MET A 129 -5.14 -4.21 -7.45
CA MET A 129 -4.76 -3.71 -8.78
C MET A 129 -4.75 -4.89 -9.77
N PRO A 130 -5.80 -5.04 -10.60
CA PRO A 130 -5.98 -6.25 -11.42
C PRO A 130 -4.98 -6.36 -12.56
N ASN A 131 -4.51 -5.23 -13.09
CA ASN A 131 -3.55 -5.20 -14.20
C ASN A 131 -2.08 -5.22 -13.74
N LYS A 132 -1.83 -5.67 -12.50
CA LYS A 132 -0.48 -5.89 -11.94
C LYS A 132 0.39 -4.63 -12.04
N SER A 133 1.71 -4.81 -12.14
CA SER A 133 2.70 -3.74 -12.25
C SER A 133 3.07 -3.43 -13.69
N LEU A 134 3.50 -2.20 -13.95
CA LEU A 134 3.86 -1.72 -15.28
C LEU A 134 4.99 -2.53 -15.92
N ASP A 135 5.95 -3.02 -15.13
CA ASP A 135 7.03 -3.89 -15.64
C ASP A 135 6.49 -5.23 -16.20
N ALA A 136 5.45 -5.79 -15.57
CA ALA A 136 4.82 -7.02 -16.03
C ALA A 136 4.19 -6.84 -17.42
N LEU A 137 3.71 -5.65 -17.76
CA LEU A 137 3.20 -5.33 -19.09
C LEU A 137 4.30 -4.93 -20.07
N LEU A 138 5.28 -4.14 -19.62
CA LEU A 138 6.35 -3.61 -20.49
C LEU A 138 7.29 -4.70 -21.00
N PHE A 139 7.58 -5.70 -20.15
CA PHE A 139 8.60 -6.72 -20.44
C PHE A 139 8.02 -8.05 -20.92
N ASP A 140 6.70 -8.23 -20.88
CA ASP A 140 6.04 -9.37 -21.51
C ASP A 140 5.89 -9.12 -23.03
N PRO A 141 6.46 -9.97 -23.91
CA PRO A 141 6.42 -9.79 -25.35
C PRO A 141 5.02 -9.74 -25.96
N SER A 142 4.05 -10.42 -25.33
CA SER A 142 2.66 -10.48 -25.78
C SER A 142 1.88 -9.28 -25.27
N LEU A 143 2.10 -8.88 -24.01
CA LEU A 143 1.35 -7.78 -23.39
C LEU A 143 1.84 -6.40 -23.85
N ARG A 144 3.13 -6.24 -24.16
CA ARG A 144 3.70 -4.96 -24.61
C ARG A 144 3.06 -4.42 -25.89
N LEU A 145 2.43 -5.29 -26.68
CA LEU A 145 1.75 -4.93 -27.94
C LEU A 145 0.45 -4.17 -27.69
N TYR A 146 -0.18 -4.35 -26.52
CA TYR A 146 -1.36 -3.60 -26.12
C TYR A 146 -1.04 -2.18 -25.63
N LEU A 147 0.23 -1.89 -25.31
CA LEU A 147 0.67 -0.56 -24.90
C LEU A 147 1.01 0.29 -26.12
N ASP A 148 0.00 0.84 -26.77
CA ASP A 148 0.20 1.85 -27.82
C ASP A 148 0.80 3.15 -27.25
N TRP A 149 1.17 4.08 -28.13
CA TRP A 149 1.79 5.34 -27.68
C TRP A 149 0.86 6.18 -26.80
N LYS A 150 -0.44 6.19 -27.09
CA LYS A 150 -1.43 6.95 -26.34
C LYS A 150 -1.55 6.43 -24.90
N MET A 151 -1.61 5.11 -24.71
CA MET A 151 -1.64 4.47 -23.40
C MET A 151 -0.35 4.73 -22.63
N ARG A 152 0.82 4.60 -23.27
CA ARG A 152 2.11 4.92 -22.63
C ARG A 152 2.16 6.37 -22.17
N PHE A 153 1.69 7.29 -23.00
CA PHE A 153 1.66 8.71 -22.66
C PHE A 153 0.73 8.99 -21.46
N ASN A 154 -0.46 8.37 -21.44
CA ASN A 154 -1.37 8.47 -20.30
C ASN A 154 -0.75 7.93 -19.00
N ILE A 155 -0.03 6.81 -19.08
CA ILE A 155 0.72 6.23 -17.95
C ILE A 155 1.80 7.21 -17.47
N ILE A 156 2.60 7.78 -18.37
CA ILE A 156 3.63 8.77 -18.01
C ILE A 156 2.97 9.98 -17.31
N GLN A 157 1.89 10.51 -17.87
CA GLN A 157 1.18 11.64 -17.28
C GLN A 157 0.64 11.32 -15.88
N GLY A 158 0.05 10.14 -15.68
CA GLY A 158 -0.47 9.71 -14.38
C GLY A 158 0.64 9.56 -13.33
N ILE A 159 1.79 8.97 -13.70
CA ILE A 159 2.98 8.91 -12.83
C ILE A 159 3.44 10.32 -12.44
N CYS A 160 3.57 11.23 -13.42
CA CYS A 160 3.95 12.61 -13.16
C CYS A 160 2.98 13.33 -12.22
N ARG A 161 1.67 13.11 -12.35
CA ARG A 161 0.65 13.67 -11.44
C ARG A 161 0.79 13.12 -10.02
N GLY A 162 0.98 11.81 -9.87
CA GLY A 162 1.23 11.19 -8.56
C GLY A 162 2.48 11.75 -7.89
N LEU A 163 3.57 11.93 -8.63
CA LEU A 163 4.81 12.51 -8.11
C LEU A 163 4.66 14.00 -7.77
N LEU A 164 3.99 14.78 -8.62
CA LEU A 164 3.71 16.19 -8.35
C LEU A 164 2.93 16.35 -7.05
N TYR A 165 1.90 15.53 -6.87
CA TYR A 165 1.13 15.50 -5.63
C TYR A 165 2.04 15.23 -4.42
N LEU A 166 2.84 14.15 -4.44
CA LEU A 166 3.76 13.82 -3.34
C LEU A 166 4.78 14.93 -3.02
N HIS A 167 5.23 15.66 -4.05
CA HIS A 167 6.29 16.65 -3.91
C HIS A 167 5.79 18.04 -3.50
N ARG A 168 4.56 18.41 -3.91
CA ARG A 168 4.07 19.79 -3.79
C ARG A 168 2.68 19.90 -3.18
N ASP A 169 1.74 19.05 -3.59
CA ASP A 169 0.32 19.27 -3.30
C ASP A 169 -0.17 18.49 -2.07
N SER A 170 0.56 17.46 -1.63
CA SER A 170 0.29 16.78 -0.38
C SER A 170 0.69 17.63 0.81
N ARG A 171 -0.05 17.48 1.92
CA ARG A 171 0.20 18.21 3.18
C ARG A 171 1.64 18.03 3.71
N LEU A 172 2.24 16.88 3.43
CA LEU A 172 3.63 16.57 3.71
C LEU A 172 4.41 16.52 2.39
N ARG A 173 5.63 17.03 2.38
CA ARG A 173 6.55 16.82 1.24
C ARG A 173 7.17 15.43 1.35
N ILE A 174 6.82 14.54 0.42
CA ILE A 174 7.23 13.14 0.43
C ILE A 174 8.18 12.87 -0.72
N ILE A 175 9.21 12.06 -0.49
CA ILE A 175 10.10 11.58 -1.55
C ILE A 175 9.90 10.08 -1.68
N HIS A 176 9.53 9.62 -2.88
CA HIS A 176 9.29 8.20 -3.15
C HIS A 176 10.57 7.35 -3.02
N ARG A 177 11.72 7.79 -3.55
CA ARG A 177 13.03 7.09 -3.45
C ARG A 177 13.14 5.68 -4.08
N ASP A 178 12.04 4.99 -4.36
CA ASP A 178 12.04 3.68 -5.04
C ASP A 178 11.12 3.68 -6.26
N LEU A 179 11.12 4.77 -7.04
CA LEU A 179 10.31 4.86 -8.25
C LEU A 179 10.92 3.97 -9.33
N LYS A 180 10.17 2.94 -9.74
CA LYS A 180 10.54 1.97 -10.78
C LYS A 180 9.28 1.33 -11.34
N ALA A 181 9.36 0.72 -12.53
CA ALA A 181 8.21 0.12 -13.20
C ALA A 181 7.48 -0.96 -12.34
N SER A 182 8.21 -1.72 -11.53
CA SER A 182 7.64 -2.72 -10.60
C SER A 182 6.93 -2.16 -9.37
N ASN A 183 6.93 -0.83 -9.22
CA ASN A 183 6.20 -0.10 -8.18
C ASN A 183 5.11 0.81 -8.74
N VAL A 184 4.92 0.85 -10.06
CA VAL A 184 3.75 1.50 -10.69
C VAL A 184 2.74 0.40 -10.93
N LEU A 185 1.62 0.42 -10.20
CA LEU A 185 0.54 -0.54 -10.39
C LEU A 185 -0.49 0.01 -11.36
N LEU A 186 -1.28 -0.86 -11.97
CA LEU A 186 -2.30 -0.51 -12.95
C LEU A 186 -3.68 -0.96 -12.46
N ASP A 187 -4.62 -0.02 -12.42
CA ASP A 187 -6.01 -0.30 -12.12
C ASP A 187 -6.74 -0.92 -13.33
N GLU A 188 -8.04 -1.18 -13.19
CA GLU A 188 -8.91 -1.82 -14.20
C GLU A 188 -8.83 -1.14 -15.59
N ASP A 189 -8.68 0.19 -15.60
CA ASP A 189 -8.64 1.02 -16.81
C ASP A 189 -7.20 1.29 -17.30
N LEU A 190 -6.21 0.57 -16.76
CA LEU A 190 -4.78 0.75 -17.02
C LEU A 190 -4.26 2.14 -16.64
N ASN A 191 -4.88 2.80 -15.66
CA ASN A 191 -4.32 4.02 -15.09
C ASN A 191 -3.23 3.67 -14.05
N PRO A 192 -2.14 4.44 -14.00
CA PRO A 192 -1.04 4.21 -13.06
C PRO A 192 -1.38 4.66 -11.65
N LYS A 193 -0.92 3.88 -10.68
CA LYS A 193 -1.05 4.08 -9.23
C LYS A 193 0.30 3.89 -8.53
#